data_AF-A0A3D3ZPP3-F1
#
_entry.id   AF-A0A3D3ZPP3-F1
#
_cell.length_a   1.000
_cell.length_b   1.000
_cell.length_c   1.000
_cell.angle_alpha   90.00
_cell.angle_beta   90.00
_cell.angle_gamma   90.00
#
_symmetry.space_group_name_H-M   'P 1'
#
loop_
_entity.id
_entity.type
_entity.pdbx_description
1 polymer ?
#
loop_
_entity_poly.entity_id
_entity_poly.type
_entity_poly.pdbx_seq_one_letter_code
_entity_poly.pdbx_strand_id
1 'polypeptide(L)' 'MDNVKSIIDKIGRDVLCQALDVGKAAISNAATRSEFPSRWYLVIKRECTRAGVECPETLFGFADPVRAAE' A
#
# COMPACT_ATOMS: atom_id res chain seq x y z
N MET A 1 5.30 12.59 7.48
CA MET A 1 4.44 11.40 7.64
C MET A 1 3.99 11.00 6.26
N ASP A 2 4.51 9.90 5.73
CA ASP A 2 4.15 9.42 4.40
C ASP A 2 2.75 8.80 4.44
N ASN A 3 1.88 9.20 3.52
CA ASN A 3 0.54 8.66 3.34
C ASN A 3 0.47 7.85 2.03
N VAL A 4 -0.63 7.14 1.80
CA VAL A 4 -0.80 6.26 0.63
C VAL A 4 -0.50 6.97 -0.69
N LYS A 5 -0.97 8.21 -0.88
CA LYS A 5 -0.69 8.99 -2.09
C LYS A 5 0.79 9.28 -2.24
N SER A 6 1.43 9.75 -1.17
CA SER A 6 2.87 10.04 -1.18
C SER A 6 3.71 8.80 -1.48
N ILE A 7 3.37 7.64 -0.94
CA ILE A 7 4.05 6.37 -1.24
C ILE A 7 3.88 6.00 -2.72
N ILE A 8 2.66 6.13 -3.26
CA ILE A 8 2.40 5.87 -4.68
C ILE A 8 3.19 6.82 -5.58
N ASP A 9 3.26 8.10 -5.23
CA ASP A 9 3.98 9.11 -6.02
C ASP A 9 5.50 8.93 -5.94
N LYS A 10 6.04 8.52 -4.78
CA LYS A 10 7.48 8.26 -4.58
C LYS A 10 7.96 6.98 -5.27
N ILE A 11 7.19 5.90 -5.22
CA ILE A 11 7.54 4.62 -5.85
C ILE A 11 7.22 4.64 -7.35
N GLY A 12 6.12 5.28 -7.72
CA GLY A 12 5.60 5.30 -9.07
C GLY A 12 4.43 4.33 -9.26
N ARG A 13 3.37 4.83 -9.91
CA ARG A 13 2.13 4.09 -10.14
C ARG A 13 2.33 2.86 -11.02
N ASP A 14 3.10 2.97 -12.10
CA ASP A 14 3.37 1.86 -13.02
C ASP A 14 4.24 0.78 -12.37
N VAL A 15 5.21 1.16 -11.53
CA VAL A 15 6.04 0.23 -10.75
C VAL A 15 5.16 -0.59 -9.80
N LEU A 16 4.25 0.07 -9.07
CA LEU A 16 3.32 -0.62 -8.19
C LEU A 16 2.34 -1.51 -8.95
N CYS A 17 1.85 -1.09 -10.12
CA CYS A 17 0.98 -1.93 -10.95
C CYS A 17 1.69 -3.22 -11.36
N GLN A 18 2.95 -3.14 -11.81
CA GLN A 18 3.74 -4.30 -12.19
C GLN A 18 4.10 -5.18 -10.99
N ALA A 19 4.51 -4.57 -9.87
CA ALA A 19 4.94 -5.31 -8.69
C ALA A 19 3.79 -6.06 -8.01
N LEU A 20 2.57 -5.50 -8.05
CA LEU A 20 1.37 -6.06 -7.43
C LEU A 20 0.52 -6.87 -8.40
N ASP A 21 0.84 -6.87 -9.70
CA ASP A 21 0.03 -7.44 -10.78
C ASP A 21 -1.43 -6.94 -10.76
N VAL A 22 -1.59 -5.61 -10.68
CA VAL A 22 -2.91 -4.95 -10.64
C VAL A 22 -3.01 -3.80 -11.62
N GLY A 23 -4.24 -3.48 -12.04
CA GLY A 23 -4.49 -2.33 -12.90
C GLY A 23 -4.37 -0.98 -12.16
N LYS A 24 -4.15 0.10 -12.93
CA LYS A 24 -4.08 1.49 -12.43
C LYS A 24 -5.28 1.91 -11.58
N ALA A 25 -6.46 1.39 -11.90
CA ALA A 25 -7.68 1.63 -11.14
C ALA A 25 -7.57 1.12 -9.69
N ALA A 26 -6.94 -0.04 -9.46
CA ALA A 26 -6.77 -0.59 -8.11
C ALA A 26 -5.86 0.32 -7.26
N ILE A 27 -4.76 0.81 -7.84
CA ILE A 27 -3.85 1.75 -7.18
C ILE A 27 -4.58 3.08 -6.88
N SER A 28 -5.36 3.59 -7.83
CA SER A 28 -6.15 4.80 -7.62
C SER A 28 -7.24 4.62 -6.56
N ASN A 29 -7.87 3.44 -6.48
CA ASN A 29 -8.84 3.13 -5.44
C ASN A 29 -8.19 3.15 -4.05
N ALA A 30 -6.98 2.57 -3.91
CA ALA A 30 -6.21 2.62 -2.67
C ALA A 30 -5.86 4.08 -2.29
N ALA A 31 -5.39 4.87 -3.26
CA ALA A 31 -5.09 6.29 -3.09
C ALA A 31 -6.29 7.11 -2.62
N THR A 32 -7.48 6.83 -3.15
CA THR A 32 -8.74 7.49 -2.76
C THR A 32 -9.18 7.06 -1.36
N ARG A 33 -9.05 5.78 -1.03
CA ARG A 33 -9.38 5.23 0.30
C ARG A 33 -8.36 5.60 1.38
N SER A 34 -7.20 6.13 0.99
CA SER A 34 -6.06 6.37 1.89
C SER A 34 -5.62 5.12 2.65
N GLU A 35 -5.85 3.94 2.06
CA GLU A 35 -5.58 2.64 2.65
C GLU A 35 -5.15 1.64 1.57
N PHE A 36 -4.12 0.84 1.86
CA PHE A 36 -3.70 -0.29 1.06
C PHE A 36 -4.36 -1.60 1.56
N PRO A 37 -4.72 -2.52 0.66
CA PRO A 37 -5.04 -3.89 1.03
C PRO A 37 -3.88 -4.55 1.79
N SER A 38 -4.17 -5.24 2.89
CA SER A 38 -3.17 -5.97 3.70
C SER A 38 -2.34 -6.96 2.88
N ARG A 39 -2.94 -7.64 1.90
CA ARG A 39 -2.23 -8.54 0.98
C ARG A 39 -1.11 -7.87 0.16
N TRP A 40 -1.10 -6.54 0.02
CA TRP A 40 -0.08 -5.80 -0.72
C TRP A 40 1.15 -5.46 0.15
N TYR A 41 1.09 -5.68 1.46
CA TYR A 41 2.10 -5.23 2.41
C TYR A 41 3.52 -5.67 2.07
N LEU A 42 3.75 -6.96 1.82
CA LEU A 42 5.10 -7.46 1.56
C LEU A 42 5.72 -6.84 0.30
N VAL A 43 4.91 -6.64 -0.74
CA VAL A 43 5.36 -6.03 -2.00
C VAL A 43 5.62 -4.55 -1.81
N ILE A 44 4.67 -3.80 -1.23
CA ILE A 44 4.81 -2.36 -1.01
C ILE A 44 5.98 -2.08 -0.06
N LYS A 45 6.13 -2.84 1.03
CA LYS A 45 7.27 -2.72 1.95
C LYS A 45 8.61 -2.92 1.24
N ARG A 46 8.70 -3.88 0.32
CA ARG A 46 9.90 -4.11 -0.49
C ARG A 46 10.21 -2.89 -1.36
N GLU A 47 9.22 -2.35 -2.06
CA GLU A 47 9.42 -1.20 -2.95
C GLU A 47 9.69 0.09 -2.16
N CYS A 48 9.04 0.31 -1.01
CA CYS A 48 9.37 1.39 -0.08
C CYS A 48 10.83 1.30 0.39
N THR A 49 11.29 0.09 0.77
CA THR A 49 12.68 -0.13 1.20
C THR A 49 13.66 0.20 0.08
N ARG A 50 13.35 -0.20 -1.16
CA ARG A 50 14.18 0.13 -2.35
C ARG A 50 14.23 1.62 -2.65
N ALA A 51 13.11 2.32 -2.45
CA ALA A 51 12.99 3.75 -2.68
C ALA A 51 13.46 4.61 -1.49
N GLY A 52 13.85 4.00 -0.36
CA GLY A 52 14.22 4.73 0.86
C GLY A 52 13.06 5.49 1.49
N VAL A 53 11.84 4.96 1.35
CA VAL A 53 10.59 5.58 1.84
C VAL A 53 10.11 4.84 3.08
N GLU A 54 9.57 5.58 4.05
CA GLU A 54 8.95 4.99 5.23
C GLU A 54 7.65 4.27 4.84
N CYS A 55 7.47 3.03 5.31
CA CYS A 55 6.29 2.20 5.02
C CYS A 55 5.52 1.89 6.31
N PRO A 56 4.69 2.84 6.81
CA PRO A 56 3.93 2.62 8.03
C PRO A 56 2.86 1.54 7.82
N GLU A 57 2.82 0.57 8.74
CA GLU A 57 1.87 -0.56 8.72
C GLU A 57 0.43 -0.11 8.93
N THR A 58 0.23 1.07 9.54
CA THR A 58 -1.07 1.71 9.77
C THR A 58 -1.78 2.15 8.49
N LEU A 59 -1.07 2.17 7.34
CA LEU A 59 -1.67 2.45 6.04
C LEU A 59 -2.31 1.22 5.39
N PHE A 60 -2.24 0.05 6.04
CA PHE A 60 -2.74 -1.20 5.49
C PHE A 60 -3.97 -1.65 6.28
N GLY A 61 -5.00 -2.11 5.58
CA GLY A 61 -6.19 -2.70 6.16
C GLY A 61 -5.93 -4.11 6.71
N PHE A 62 -5.05 -4.23 7.70
CA PHE A 62 -4.87 -5.46 8.46
C PHE A 62 -6.13 -5.73 9.27
N ALA A 63 -6.61 -6.97 9.22
CA ALA A 63 -7.68 -7.40 10.11
C ALA A 63 -7.16 -7.33 11.55
N ASP A 64 -7.89 -6.63 12.41
CA ASP A 64 -7.63 -6.65 13.84
C ASP A 64 -8.07 -8.03 14.37
N PRO A 65 -7.15 -8.87 14.86
CA PRO A 65 -7.49 -10.21 15.30
C PRO A 65 -8.39 -10.24 16.55
N VAL A 66 -8.54 -9.11 17.27
CA VAL A 66 -9.37 -8.99 18.47
C VAL A 66 -10.83 -8.65 18.13
N ARG A 67 -11.11 -8.05 16.96
CA ARG A 67 -12.49 -7.68 16.52
C ARG A 67 -13.14 -8.68 15.55
N ALA A 68 -12.41 -9.68 15.06
CA ALA A 68 -12.94 -10.67 14.12
C ALA A 68 -13.64 -11.87 14.79
N ALA A 69 -13.70 -11.89 16.13
CA ALA A 69 -14.36 -12.92 16.94
C ALA A 69 -15.59 -12.34 17.66
N GLU A 70 -16.63 -11.99 16.92
CA GLU A 70 -17.99 -11.74 17.44
C GLU A 70 -19.04 -12.39 16.53
#